data_AF-A0A850GFC3-F1
#
_entry.id   AF-A0A850GFC3-F1
#
_cell.length_a   1.000
_cell.length_b   1.000
_cell.length_c   1.000
_cell.angle_alpha   90.00
_cell.angle_beta   90.00
_cell.angle_gamma   90.00
#
_symmetry.space_group_name_H-M   'P 1'
#
loop_
_entity.id
_entity.type
_entity.pdbx_description
1 polymer ?
#
loop_
_entity_poly.entity_id
_entity_poly.type
_entity_poly.pdbx_seq_one_letter_code
_entity_poly.pdbx_strand_id
1 'polypeptide(L)'
;MTPQEIVQALEGRGWAATIVSRSDVDDILDVDSEGLMKCVDGRPSSHAAMNGPKTLGGVYAIASMRGARDLEGLTQATRDVAAAGHVPSVHGDDHAQPPAMGCGYFKLWKTGKLADLAPEGGSSEGLPPGLEPPRYSAEEGSEAVRAAGGEYETLTGAHEEQEVIINLVDSTTFAPNADSQRFVVDAWVAEKFGVDPARYLTAAAKTVELLCEVRKARIIVD
;
A
#
# COMPACT_ATOMS: atom_id res chain seq x y z
N MET A 1 -2.51 -16.11 -5.60
CA MET A 1 -3.96 -16.15 -5.37
C MET A 1 -4.65 -15.82 -6.68
N THR A 2 -5.70 -16.54 -7.03
CA THR A 2 -6.58 -16.22 -8.17
C THR A 2 -7.50 -15.04 -7.82
N PRO A 3 -8.06 -14.32 -8.80
CA PRO A 3 -9.04 -13.27 -8.54
C PRO A 3 -10.24 -13.75 -7.69
N GLN A 4 -10.72 -14.97 -7.91
CA GLN A 4 -11.83 -15.56 -7.15
C GLN A 4 -11.43 -15.86 -5.70
N GLU A 5 -10.20 -16.31 -5.45
CA GLU A 5 -9.70 -16.49 -4.07
C GLU A 5 -9.61 -15.16 -3.33
N ILE A 6 -9.25 -14.07 -4.04
CA ILE A 6 -9.22 -12.73 -3.45
C ILE A 6 -10.64 -12.27 -3.08
N VAL A 7 -11.63 -12.47 -3.98
CA VAL A 7 -13.05 -12.20 -3.67
C VAL A 7 -13.48 -12.96 -2.42
N GLN A 8 -13.28 -14.28 -2.38
CA GLN A 8 -13.69 -15.12 -1.25
C GLN A 8 -13.01 -14.70 0.06
N ALA A 9 -11.71 -14.37 0.01
CA ALA A 9 -10.98 -13.91 1.18
C ALA A 9 -11.52 -12.58 1.71
N LEU A 10 -11.90 -11.64 0.83
CA LEU A 10 -12.50 -10.36 1.22
C LEU A 10 -13.93 -10.53 1.73
N GLU A 11 -14.77 -11.31 1.05
CA GLU A 11 -16.14 -11.61 1.48
C GLU A 11 -16.18 -12.31 2.84
N GLY A 12 -15.23 -13.22 3.10
CA GLY A 12 -15.06 -13.85 4.42
C GLY A 12 -14.73 -12.85 5.54
N ARG A 13 -14.28 -11.63 5.20
CA ARG A 13 -14.03 -10.52 6.13
C ARG A 13 -15.17 -9.50 6.15
N GLY A 14 -16.29 -9.78 5.48
CA GLY A 14 -17.44 -8.88 5.40
C GLY A 14 -17.34 -7.78 4.34
N TRP A 15 -16.46 -7.93 3.35
CA TRP A 15 -16.35 -6.99 2.24
C TRP A 15 -17.25 -7.37 1.07
N ALA A 16 -17.67 -6.38 0.27
CA ALA A 16 -18.19 -6.60 -1.07
C ALA A 16 -17.03 -6.51 -2.08
N ALA A 17 -16.80 -7.57 -2.86
CA ALA A 17 -15.73 -7.61 -3.84
C ALA A 17 -16.27 -7.99 -5.23
N THR A 18 -15.77 -7.32 -6.27
CA THR A 18 -16.16 -7.57 -7.66
C THR A 18 -14.94 -7.67 -8.56
N ILE A 19 -14.98 -8.55 -9.55
CA ILE A 19 -13.94 -8.67 -10.57
C ILE A 19 -14.36 -7.84 -11.79
N VAL A 20 -13.45 -7.04 -12.33
CA VAL A 20 -13.69 -6.14 -13.47
C VAL A 20 -12.54 -6.31 -14.47
N SER A 21 -12.86 -6.37 -15.77
CA SER A 21 -11.82 -6.42 -16.82
C SER A 21 -11.15 -5.05 -16.96
N ARG A 22 -9.85 -5.04 -17.25
CA ARG A 22 -9.07 -3.87 -17.65
C ARG A 22 -9.78 -3.05 -18.72
N SER A 23 -10.41 -3.73 -19.68
CA SER A 23 -11.10 -3.09 -20.80
C SER A 23 -12.34 -2.27 -20.42
N ASP A 24 -12.88 -2.49 -19.22
CA ASP A 24 -14.02 -1.75 -18.67
C ASP A 24 -13.59 -0.61 -17.73
N VAL A 25 -12.30 -0.30 -17.67
CA VAL A 25 -11.72 0.69 -16.74
C VAL A 25 -10.97 1.77 -17.53
N ASP A 26 -11.60 2.94 -17.67
CA ASP A 26 -11.11 4.03 -18.53
C ASP A 26 -9.87 4.76 -18.00
N ASP A 27 -9.64 4.74 -16.69
CA ASP A 27 -8.63 5.57 -16.00
C ASP A 27 -7.41 4.78 -15.51
N ILE A 28 -7.25 3.54 -15.99
CA ILE A 28 -6.05 2.76 -15.75
C ILE A 28 -4.90 3.29 -16.63
N LEU A 29 -3.72 3.44 -16.04
CA LEU A 29 -2.54 4.03 -16.67
C LEU A 29 -1.40 3.03 -16.69
N ASP A 30 -0.55 3.10 -17.71
CA ASP A 30 0.73 2.39 -17.67
C ASP A 30 1.65 3.03 -16.63
N VAL A 31 2.46 2.21 -15.97
CA VAL A 31 3.44 2.68 -14.98
C VAL A 31 4.56 3.46 -15.66
N ASP A 32 4.86 4.62 -15.12
CA ASP A 32 5.99 5.46 -15.51
C ASP A 32 7.20 5.20 -14.60
N SER A 33 8.37 5.01 -15.20
CA SER A 33 9.64 4.84 -14.48
C SER A 33 10.04 6.06 -13.64
N GLU A 34 9.56 7.26 -14.01
CA GLU A 34 9.75 8.48 -13.22
C GLU A 34 8.67 8.66 -12.14
N GLY A 35 7.64 7.81 -12.15
CA GLY A 35 6.56 7.82 -11.18
C GLY A 35 6.99 7.28 -9.80
N LEU A 36 6.48 7.91 -8.74
CA LEU A 36 6.72 7.44 -7.38
C LEU A 36 6.03 6.08 -7.13
N MET A 37 6.80 5.09 -6.67
CA MET A 37 6.24 3.93 -5.99
C MET A 37 5.75 4.35 -4.60
N LYS A 38 4.51 4.82 -4.53
CA LYS A 38 3.95 5.57 -3.40
C LYS A 38 2.87 4.80 -2.64
N CYS A 39 2.29 5.45 -1.64
CA CYS A 39 1.21 4.88 -0.84
C CYS A 39 -0.07 4.64 -1.65
N VAL A 40 -0.84 3.65 -1.20
CA VAL A 40 -2.23 3.38 -1.62
C VAL A 40 -3.21 4.52 -1.31
N ASP A 41 -2.79 5.48 -0.47
CA ASP A 41 -3.55 6.66 -0.04
C ASP A 41 -4.14 7.42 -1.24
N GLY A 42 -5.45 7.69 -1.18
CA GLY A 42 -6.22 8.31 -2.24
C GLY A 42 -6.17 9.83 -2.23
N ARG A 43 -5.58 10.45 -1.20
CA ARG A 43 -5.48 11.90 -1.09
C ARG A 43 -4.59 12.52 -2.16
N PRO A 44 -4.82 13.80 -2.51
CA PRO A 44 -3.93 14.54 -3.38
C PRO A 44 -2.50 14.64 -2.83
N SER A 45 -1.56 14.57 -3.75
CA SER A 45 -0.13 14.75 -3.50
C SER A 45 0.33 16.10 -4.04
N SER A 46 1.35 16.66 -3.39
CA SER A 46 2.09 17.82 -3.91
C SER A 46 3.05 17.45 -5.06
N HIS A 47 3.27 16.16 -5.32
CA HIS A 47 4.21 15.68 -6.33
C HIS A 47 3.49 15.38 -7.67
N ALA A 48 4.12 15.73 -8.80
CA ALA A 48 3.51 15.58 -10.12
C ALA A 48 3.61 14.16 -10.71
N ALA A 49 4.68 13.42 -10.40
CA ALA A 49 4.91 12.08 -10.97
C ALA A 49 4.18 10.98 -10.18
N MET A 50 2.87 10.83 -10.42
CA MET A 50 2.00 9.93 -9.66
C MET A 50 1.77 8.56 -10.31
N ASN A 51 2.32 8.32 -11.50
CA ASN A 51 2.08 7.12 -12.29
C ASN A 51 3.04 5.95 -11.93
N GLY A 52 3.62 5.95 -10.72
CA GLY A 52 4.35 4.78 -10.21
C GLY A 52 3.42 3.81 -9.47
N PRO A 53 3.87 2.59 -9.13
CA PRO A 53 3.02 1.60 -8.45
C PRO A 53 2.54 2.07 -7.06
N LYS A 54 1.36 1.61 -6.63
CA LYS A 54 0.75 1.96 -5.34
C LYS A 54 0.86 0.79 -4.37
N THR A 55 1.59 0.99 -3.27
CA THR A 55 1.82 -0.01 -2.23
C THR A 55 1.56 0.52 -0.83
N LEU A 56 1.35 -0.38 0.13
CA LEU A 56 1.06 -0.01 1.51
C LEU A 56 2.20 0.85 2.12
N GLY A 57 1.97 2.15 2.26
CA GLY A 57 2.99 3.09 2.75
C GLY A 57 4.23 3.23 1.85
N GLY A 58 4.11 2.97 0.54
CA GLY A 58 5.25 3.02 -0.38
C GLY A 58 6.24 1.89 -0.09
N VAL A 59 7.53 2.21 0.04
CA VAL A 59 8.59 1.20 0.30
C VAL A 59 8.43 0.47 1.64
N TYR A 60 7.63 0.99 2.58
CA TYR A 60 7.32 0.28 3.82
C TYR A 60 6.61 -1.07 3.59
N ALA A 61 5.84 -1.20 2.51
CA ALA A 61 5.25 -2.49 2.12
C ALA A 61 6.34 -3.55 1.90
N ILE A 62 7.39 -3.19 1.16
CA ILE A 62 8.48 -4.13 0.82
C ILE A 62 9.27 -4.50 2.07
N ALA A 63 9.63 -3.51 2.90
CA ALA A 63 10.35 -3.75 4.15
C ALA A 63 9.54 -4.64 5.12
N SER A 64 8.29 -4.27 5.41
CA SER A 64 7.43 -5.00 6.35
C SER A 64 7.11 -6.42 5.89
N MET A 65 6.81 -6.64 4.61
CA MET A 65 6.51 -7.98 4.06
C MET A 65 7.72 -8.91 4.15
N ARG A 66 8.94 -8.36 4.10
CA ARG A 66 10.21 -9.09 4.29
C ARG A 66 10.62 -9.23 5.76
N GLY A 67 9.84 -8.68 6.70
CA GLY A 67 10.19 -8.68 8.11
C GLY A 67 11.38 -7.77 8.45
N ALA A 68 11.73 -6.82 7.58
CA ALA A 68 12.79 -5.85 7.83
C ALA A 68 12.31 -4.80 8.85
N ARG A 69 12.93 -4.81 10.03
CA ARG A 69 12.51 -3.99 11.18
C ARG A 69 13.52 -2.91 11.57
N ASP A 70 14.61 -2.77 10.83
CA ASP A 70 15.66 -1.77 11.05
C ASP A 70 15.87 -0.93 9.79
N LEU A 71 16.69 0.12 9.94
CA LEU A 71 16.98 1.07 8.87
C LEU A 71 17.81 0.44 7.75
N GLU A 72 18.62 -0.58 8.03
CA GLU A 72 19.36 -1.31 7.00
C GLU A 72 18.41 -2.05 6.06
N GLY A 73 17.44 -2.80 6.62
CA GLY A 73 16.43 -3.48 5.82
C GLY A 73 15.52 -2.52 5.06
N LEU A 74 15.16 -1.37 5.63
CA LEU A 74 14.42 -0.31 4.92
C LEU A 74 15.24 0.31 3.77
N THR A 75 16.52 0.57 4.02
CA THR A 75 17.46 1.07 3.01
C THR A 75 17.60 0.07 1.86
N GLN A 76 17.69 -1.22 2.17
CA GLN A 76 17.75 -2.26 1.14
C GLN A 76 16.46 -2.33 0.33
N ALA A 77 15.29 -2.29 0.98
CA ALA A 77 14.00 -2.24 0.27
C ALA A 77 13.91 -1.02 -0.67
N THR A 78 14.40 0.15 -0.22
CA THR A 78 14.46 1.37 -1.03
C THR A 78 15.33 1.18 -2.28
N ARG A 79 16.52 0.60 -2.12
CA ARG A 79 17.42 0.30 -3.24
C ARG A 79 16.86 -0.74 -4.20
N ASP A 80 16.17 -1.75 -3.69
CA ASP A 80 15.55 -2.78 -4.53
C ASP A 80 14.43 -2.21 -5.39
N VAL A 81 13.64 -1.27 -4.85
CA VAL A 81 12.62 -0.54 -5.62
C VAL A 81 13.26 0.31 -6.72
N ALA A 82 14.33 1.05 -6.40
CA ALA A 82 15.08 1.80 -7.41
C ALA A 82 15.68 0.88 -8.49
N ALA A 83 16.28 -0.24 -8.10
CA ALA A 83 16.84 -1.23 -9.02
C ALA A 83 15.79 -1.89 -9.91
N ALA A 84 14.52 -1.93 -9.46
CA ALA A 84 13.39 -2.44 -10.21
C ALA A 84 12.76 -1.41 -11.18
N GLY A 85 13.37 -0.22 -11.29
CA GLY A 85 13.02 0.82 -12.26
C GLY A 85 11.95 1.81 -11.80
N HIS A 86 11.73 1.94 -10.49
CA HIS A 86 10.71 2.84 -9.92
C HIS A 86 11.35 3.84 -8.97
N VAL A 87 10.78 5.04 -8.82
CA VAL A 87 11.25 6.01 -7.81
C VAL A 87 10.71 5.61 -6.43
N PRO A 88 11.54 5.16 -5.48
CA PRO A 88 11.07 4.74 -4.17
C PRO A 88 10.57 5.93 -3.35
N SER A 89 9.46 5.79 -2.64
CA SER A 89 9.02 6.83 -1.72
C SER A 89 8.39 6.31 -0.43
N VAL A 90 8.34 7.20 0.55
CA VAL A 90 7.44 7.17 1.70
C VAL A 90 6.70 8.50 1.75
N HIS A 91 5.69 8.60 2.61
CA HIS A 91 4.95 9.85 2.75
C HIS A 91 4.58 10.17 4.19
N GLY A 92 4.18 11.41 4.41
CA GLY A 92 3.40 11.85 5.55
C GLY A 92 2.25 12.75 5.09
N ASP A 93 1.76 13.59 5.99
CA ASP A 93 0.81 14.64 5.68
C ASP A 93 1.11 15.93 6.45
N ASP A 94 0.38 16.98 6.12
CA ASP A 94 0.50 18.33 6.68
C ASP A 94 -0.26 18.54 8.01
N HIS A 95 -0.84 17.47 8.57
CA HIS A 95 -1.71 17.55 9.75
C HIS A 95 -1.23 16.69 10.93
N ALA A 96 -0.50 15.61 10.69
CA ALA A 96 0.01 14.72 11.72
C ALA A 96 1.15 15.35 12.54
N GLN A 97 1.24 14.96 13.81
CA GLN A 97 2.40 15.23 14.64
C GLN A 97 2.96 13.91 15.21
N PRO A 98 4.19 13.53 14.84
CA PRO A 98 5.04 14.15 13.82
C PRO A 98 4.48 13.98 12.39
N PRO A 99 4.82 14.86 11.41
CA PRO A 99 4.26 14.80 10.05
C PRO A 99 4.42 13.44 9.35
N ALA A 100 5.55 12.76 9.58
CA ALA A 100 5.82 11.43 9.03
C ALA A 100 4.87 10.33 9.55
N MET A 101 4.12 10.58 10.64
CA MET A 101 3.05 9.69 11.10
C MET A 101 1.72 9.90 10.35
N GLY A 102 1.69 10.78 9.34
CA GLY A 102 0.55 10.95 8.42
C GLY A 102 0.32 9.76 7.48
N CYS A 103 1.29 8.84 7.37
CA CYS A 103 1.07 7.55 6.72
C CYS A 103 0.30 6.60 7.65
N GLY A 104 -0.98 6.38 7.36
CA GLY A 104 -1.83 5.46 8.13
C GLY A 104 -1.23 4.05 8.24
N TYR A 105 -0.67 3.52 7.15
CA TYR A 105 -0.04 2.20 7.16
C TYR A 105 1.17 2.12 8.11
N PHE A 106 2.12 3.05 8.00
CA PHE A 106 3.30 3.06 8.87
C PHE A 106 2.89 3.24 10.33
N LYS A 107 1.92 4.11 10.61
CA LYS A 107 1.37 4.30 11.97
C LYS A 107 0.81 2.99 12.54
N LEU A 108 0.01 2.24 11.77
CA LEU A 108 -0.53 0.95 12.21
C LEU A 108 0.57 -0.10 12.42
N TRP A 109 1.54 -0.17 11.51
CA TRP A 109 2.69 -1.06 11.64
C TRP A 109 3.53 -0.74 12.88
N LYS A 110 3.88 0.54 13.07
CA LYS A 110 4.67 1.04 14.21
C LYS A 110 4.01 0.77 15.56
N THR A 111 2.69 0.89 15.62
CA THR A 111 1.91 0.71 16.86
C THR A 111 1.49 -0.74 17.11
N GLY A 112 1.95 -1.70 16.29
CA GLY A 112 1.66 -3.12 16.45
C GLY A 112 0.23 -3.53 16.10
N LYS A 113 -0.53 -2.64 15.45
CA LYS A 113 -1.91 -2.93 15.04
C LYS A 113 -2.00 -3.94 13.89
N LEU A 114 -0.88 -4.19 13.21
CA LEU A 114 -0.75 -5.20 12.15
C LEU A 114 -0.06 -6.48 12.62
N ALA A 115 0.23 -6.65 13.91
CA ALA A 115 0.84 -7.87 14.44
C ALA A 115 -0.08 -9.10 14.31
N ASP A 116 -1.39 -8.87 14.23
CA ASP A 116 -2.41 -9.84 13.85
C ASP A 116 -3.20 -9.31 12.65
N LEU A 117 -3.42 -10.17 11.65
CA LEU A 117 -4.11 -9.85 10.41
C LEU A 117 -5.56 -10.36 10.38
N ALA A 118 -6.03 -11.00 11.46
CA ALA A 118 -7.44 -11.35 11.61
C ALA A 118 -8.33 -10.11 11.51
N PRO A 119 -9.54 -10.22 10.91
CA PRO A 119 -10.53 -9.17 11.02
C PRO A 119 -10.92 -8.99 12.49
N GLU A 120 -11.44 -7.81 12.86
CA GLU A 120 -11.83 -7.56 14.26
C GLU A 120 -12.90 -8.56 14.73
N GLY A 121 -12.65 -9.24 15.85
CA GLY A 121 -13.51 -10.31 16.36
C GLY A 121 -13.42 -11.65 15.60
N GLY A 122 -12.54 -11.75 14.59
CA GLY A 122 -12.30 -12.98 13.82
C GLY A 122 -11.16 -13.85 14.35
N SER A 123 -10.92 -14.97 13.68
CA SER A 123 -9.82 -15.90 13.96
C SER A 123 -8.60 -15.60 13.08
N SER A 124 -7.40 -15.83 13.62
CA SER A 124 -6.14 -15.81 12.86
C SER A 124 -5.79 -17.17 12.25
N GLU A 125 -6.62 -18.20 12.47
CA GLU A 125 -6.40 -19.55 11.95
C GLU A 125 -6.41 -19.55 10.41
N GLY A 126 -5.38 -20.14 9.80
CA GLY A 126 -5.22 -20.20 8.35
C GLY A 126 -4.80 -18.89 7.68
N LEU A 127 -4.64 -17.80 8.45
CA LEU A 127 -4.12 -16.54 7.91
C LEU A 127 -2.58 -16.53 7.90
N PRO A 128 -1.97 -15.76 6.97
CA PRO A 128 -0.55 -15.48 7.00
C PRO A 128 -0.10 -14.80 8.30
N PRO A 129 1.18 -14.94 8.71
CA PRO A 129 1.69 -14.28 9.90
C PRO A 129 1.60 -12.75 9.77
N GLY A 130 1.29 -12.07 10.88
CA GLY A 130 1.23 -10.61 10.93
C GLY A 130 2.59 -9.94 10.85
N LEU A 131 2.59 -8.62 11.05
CA LEU A 131 3.74 -7.74 10.84
C LEU A 131 4.26 -7.25 12.18
N GLU A 132 5.44 -7.72 12.57
CA GLU A 132 6.11 -7.20 13.76
C GLU A 132 6.55 -5.75 13.56
N PRO A 133 6.36 -4.87 14.56
CA PRO A 133 6.69 -3.45 14.44
C PRO A 133 8.16 -3.16 14.07
N PRO A 134 8.41 -2.08 13.29
CA PRO A 134 9.75 -1.58 13.05
C PRO A 134 10.33 -0.96 14.33
N ARG A 135 11.65 -1.04 14.45
CA ARG A 135 12.44 -0.53 15.57
C ARG A 135 12.87 0.93 15.39
N TYR A 136 12.52 1.55 14.26
CA TYR A 136 12.79 2.95 13.94
C TYR A 136 11.52 3.81 14.02
N SER A 137 11.67 5.13 14.14
CA SER A 137 10.58 6.12 14.10
C SER A 137 10.19 6.48 12.65
N ALA A 138 9.10 7.22 12.47
CA ALA A 138 8.68 7.65 11.14
C ALA A 138 9.71 8.62 10.51
N GLU A 139 10.32 9.48 11.32
CA GLU A 139 11.37 10.42 10.94
C GLU A 139 12.64 9.68 10.52
N GLU A 140 13.16 8.79 11.38
CA GLU A 140 14.34 7.96 11.07
C GLU A 140 14.13 7.17 9.76
N GLY A 141 12.94 6.60 9.58
CA GLY A 141 12.57 5.90 8.35
C GLY A 141 12.58 6.82 7.13
N SER A 142 11.96 7.99 7.22
CA SER A 142 11.92 8.96 6.12
C SER A 142 13.31 9.49 5.75
N GLU A 143 14.17 9.74 6.74
CA GLU A 143 15.54 10.19 6.53
C GLU A 143 16.38 9.10 5.86
N ALA A 144 16.24 7.84 6.27
CA ALA A 144 16.94 6.72 5.66
C ALA A 144 16.53 6.49 4.19
N VAL A 145 15.23 6.60 3.88
CA VAL A 145 14.73 6.50 2.50
C VAL A 145 15.32 7.60 1.63
N ARG A 146 15.33 8.86 2.10
CA ARG A 146 15.93 9.98 1.37
C ARG A 146 17.44 9.83 1.21
N ALA A 147 18.14 9.39 2.25
CA ALA A 147 19.59 9.13 2.19
C ALA A 147 19.94 8.01 1.20
N ALA A 148 19.01 7.07 0.96
CA ALA A 148 19.14 6.00 -0.02
C ALA A 148 18.71 6.39 -1.44
N GLY A 149 18.36 7.66 -1.68
CA GLY A 149 17.96 8.18 -2.99
C GLY A 149 16.46 8.09 -3.29
N GLY A 150 15.62 7.83 -2.28
CA GLY A 150 14.17 7.90 -2.42
C GLY A 150 13.59 9.27 -2.07
N GLU A 151 12.29 9.40 -2.30
CA GLU A 151 11.53 10.65 -2.13
C GLU A 151 10.64 10.62 -0.90
N TYR A 152 10.36 11.81 -0.37
CA TYR A 152 9.35 12.01 0.68
C TYR A 152 8.18 12.80 0.11
N GLU A 153 7.03 12.14 0.04
CA GLU A 153 5.78 12.72 -0.41
C GLU A 153 5.03 13.39 0.76
N THR A 154 4.48 14.57 0.52
CA THR A 154 3.56 15.23 1.46
C THR A 154 2.17 15.26 0.86
N LEU A 155 1.23 14.57 1.52
CA LEU A 155 -0.18 14.58 1.17
C LEU A 155 -0.90 15.72 1.88
N THR A 156 -2.01 16.16 1.30
CA THR A 156 -2.83 17.25 1.82
C THR A 156 -4.31 16.87 1.81
N GLY A 157 -5.08 17.46 2.72
CA GLY A 157 -6.53 17.25 2.78
C GLY A 157 -6.94 15.99 3.55
N ALA A 158 -8.23 15.68 3.48
CA ALA A 158 -8.84 14.58 4.22
C ALA A 158 -9.02 13.32 3.37
N HIS A 159 -9.05 12.18 4.05
CA HIS A 159 -9.43 10.89 3.47
C HIS A 159 -10.93 10.87 3.15
N GLU A 160 -11.24 10.57 1.90
CA GLU A 160 -12.61 10.41 1.40
C GLU A 160 -12.74 9.20 0.46
N GLU A 161 -11.85 8.21 0.62
CA GLU A 161 -11.84 7.01 -0.22
C GLU A 161 -13.18 6.27 -0.16
N GLN A 162 -13.70 5.86 -1.32
CA GLN A 162 -15.01 5.20 -1.43
C GLN A 162 -14.91 3.69 -1.65
N GLU A 163 -13.76 3.22 -2.11
CA GLU A 163 -13.50 1.81 -2.41
C GLU A 163 -12.00 1.53 -2.44
N VAL A 164 -11.67 0.24 -2.55
CA VAL A 164 -10.32 -0.26 -2.77
C VAL A 164 -10.23 -0.85 -4.18
N ILE A 165 -9.29 -0.37 -4.97
CA ILE A 165 -8.89 -1.01 -6.22
C ILE A 165 -7.76 -2.00 -5.90
N ILE A 166 -7.94 -3.26 -6.28
CA ILE A 166 -6.90 -4.28 -6.24
C ILE A 166 -6.53 -4.58 -7.68
N ASN A 167 -5.42 -4.01 -8.14
CA ASN A 167 -4.99 -4.13 -9.52
C ASN A 167 -4.05 -5.32 -9.71
N LEU A 168 -4.46 -6.31 -10.51
CA LEU A 168 -3.65 -7.47 -10.85
C LEU A 168 -2.99 -7.35 -12.24
N VAL A 169 -3.30 -6.29 -12.99
CA VAL A 169 -2.76 -6.05 -14.33
C VAL A 169 -1.33 -5.54 -14.21
N ASP A 170 -0.38 -6.31 -14.71
CA ASP A 170 1.05 -5.97 -14.60
C ASP A 170 1.38 -4.62 -15.23
N SER A 171 2.34 -3.92 -14.61
CA SER A 171 2.88 -2.65 -15.11
C SER A 171 1.84 -1.56 -15.37
N THR A 172 0.69 -1.61 -14.69
CA THR A 172 -0.33 -0.56 -14.70
C THR A 172 -0.63 -0.07 -13.28
N THR A 173 -1.26 1.10 -13.20
CA THR A 173 -1.64 1.74 -11.93
C THR A 173 -2.77 2.76 -12.14
N PHE A 174 -3.11 3.48 -11.08
CA PHE A 174 -4.08 4.58 -11.08
C PHE A 174 -3.45 5.82 -10.43
N ALA A 175 -3.73 7.00 -10.97
CA ALA A 175 -3.40 8.25 -10.31
C ALA A 175 -4.43 8.58 -9.19
N PRO A 176 -4.01 9.24 -8.10
CA PRO A 176 -4.96 9.79 -7.13
C PRO A 176 -5.93 10.78 -7.80
N ASN A 177 -7.20 10.76 -7.38
CA ASN A 177 -8.23 11.67 -7.88
C ASN A 177 -8.96 12.31 -6.69
N ALA A 178 -8.82 13.63 -6.55
CA ALA A 178 -9.41 14.37 -5.44
C ALA A 178 -10.95 14.30 -5.42
N ASP A 179 -11.58 14.25 -6.59
CA ASP A 179 -13.04 14.23 -6.74
C ASP A 179 -13.64 12.82 -6.56
N SER A 180 -12.78 11.79 -6.58
CA SER A 180 -13.18 10.39 -6.48
C SER A 180 -12.05 9.56 -5.86
N GLN A 181 -11.76 9.81 -4.58
CA GLN A 181 -10.68 9.13 -3.87
C GLN A 181 -10.95 7.61 -3.79
N ARG A 182 -9.90 6.82 -3.99
CA ARG A 182 -9.90 5.37 -3.88
C ARG A 182 -8.58 4.93 -3.27
N PHE A 183 -8.60 3.90 -2.44
CA PHE A 183 -7.36 3.20 -2.13
C PHE A 183 -6.95 2.38 -3.34
N VAL A 184 -5.69 2.45 -3.75
CA VAL A 184 -5.18 1.68 -4.91
C VAL A 184 -4.09 0.76 -4.43
N VAL A 185 -4.30 -0.55 -4.58
CA VAL A 185 -3.35 -1.60 -4.23
C VAL A 185 -2.92 -2.27 -5.54
N ASP A 186 -1.74 -1.91 -6.04
CA ASP A 186 -1.14 -2.61 -7.18
C ASP A 186 -0.61 -3.95 -6.67
N ALA A 187 -1.41 -5.01 -6.82
CA ALA A 187 -1.12 -6.33 -6.25
C ALA A 187 -0.11 -7.12 -7.08
N TRP A 188 0.03 -6.81 -8.37
CA TRP A 188 1.05 -7.38 -9.25
C TRP A 188 2.49 -7.12 -8.75
N VAL A 189 2.71 -6.05 -7.97
CA VAL A 189 4.03 -5.75 -7.36
C VAL A 189 4.50 -6.85 -6.41
N ALA A 190 3.57 -7.67 -5.89
CA ALA A 190 3.89 -8.69 -4.92
C ALA A 190 4.89 -9.70 -5.49
N GLU A 191 4.61 -10.18 -6.71
CA GLU A 191 5.49 -11.06 -7.46
C GLU A 191 6.80 -10.36 -7.84
N LYS A 192 6.73 -9.12 -8.35
CA LYS A 192 7.91 -8.33 -8.75
C LYS A 192 8.94 -8.17 -7.64
N PHE A 193 8.51 -8.06 -6.38
CA PHE A 193 9.40 -7.89 -5.23
C PHE A 193 9.59 -9.14 -4.36
N GLY A 194 9.06 -10.29 -4.81
CA GLY A 194 9.15 -11.56 -4.10
C GLY A 194 8.48 -11.53 -2.72
N VAL A 195 7.38 -10.78 -2.57
CA VAL A 195 6.58 -10.79 -1.34
C VAL A 195 5.41 -11.76 -1.49
N ASP A 196 5.01 -12.40 -0.39
CA ASP A 196 3.87 -13.33 -0.39
C ASP A 196 2.57 -12.57 -0.73
N PRO A 197 1.89 -12.89 -1.86
CA PRO A 197 0.70 -12.15 -2.28
C PRO A 197 -0.46 -12.27 -1.30
N ALA A 198 -0.63 -13.42 -0.64
CA ALA A 198 -1.71 -13.64 0.30
C ALA A 198 -1.51 -12.80 1.56
N ARG A 199 -0.29 -12.76 2.09
CA ARG A 199 0.09 -11.91 3.22
C ARG A 199 -0.06 -10.43 2.88
N TYR A 200 0.37 -10.02 1.69
CA TYR A 200 0.28 -8.64 1.24
C TYR A 200 -1.18 -8.17 1.13
N LEU A 201 -2.03 -8.95 0.46
CA LEU A 201 -3.45 -8.62 0.30
C LEU A 201 -4.22 -8.69 1.63
N THR A 202 -3.89 -9.64 2.51
CA THR A 202 -4.50 -9.70 3.85
C THR A 202 -4.10 -8.48 4.68
N ALA A 203 -2.83 -8.05 4.61
CA ALA A 203 -2.37 -6.84 5.26
C ALA A 203 -3.02 -5.57 4.68
N ALA A 204 -3.26 -5.53 3.37
CA ALA A 204 -3.96 -4.41 2.73
C ALA A 204 -5.41 -4.30 3.23
N ALA A 205 -6.16 -5.41 3.23
CA ALA A 205 -7.52 -5.45 3.77
C ALA A 205 -7.55 -5.03 5.26
N LYS A 206 -6.65 -5.59 6.08
CA LYS A 206 -6.55 -5.23 7.50
C LYS A 206 -6.20 -3.76 7.72
N THR A 207 -5.35 -3.19 6.86
CA THR A 207 -4.98 -1.77 6.92
C THR A 207 -6.20 -0.88 6.71
N VAL A 208 -6.96 -1.10 5.63
CA VAL A 208 -8.17 -0.32 5.36
C VAL A 208 -9.20 -0.52 6.46
N GLU A 209 -9.34 -1.75 6.98
CA GLU A 209 -10.25 -2.06 8.08
C GLU A 209 -10.01 -1.23 9.33
N LEU A 210 -8.73 -1.02 9.67
CA LEU A 210 -8.31 -0.27 10.84
C LEU A 210 -8.32 1.26 10.64
N LEU A 211 -8.29 1.73 9.39
CA LEU A 211 -8.26 3.16 9.07
C LEU A 211 -9.66 3.75 8.85
N CYS A 212 -10.60 2.98 8.29
CA CYS A 212 -11.93 3.48 7.95
C CYS A 212 -12.98 2.37 7.80
N GLU A 213 -14.20 2.75 7.43
CA GLU A 213 -15.34 1.84 7.23
C GLU A 213 -15.49 1.32 5.79
N VAL A 214 -14.59 1.68 4.86
CA VAL A 214 -14.67 1.20 3.47
C VAL A 214 -14.51 -0.32 3.42
N ARG A 215 -15.53 -1.01 2.91
CA ARG A 215 -15.57 -2.48 2.73
C ARG A 215 -16.02 -2.88 1.33
N LYS A 216 -15.54 -2.15 0.32
CA LYS A 216 -15.85 -2.37 -1.09
C LYS A 216 -14.56 -2.47 -1.88
N ALA A 217 -14.41 -3.53 -2.67
CA ALA A 217 -13.26 -3.75 -3.53
C ALA A 217 -13.62 -4.02 -4.99
N ARG A 218 -12.85 -3.44 -5.92
CA ARG A 218 -12.82 -3.82 -7.33
C ARG A 218 -11.48 -4.46 -7.65
N ILE A 219 -11.51 -5.69 -8.13
CA ILE A 219 -10.34 -6.48 -8.50
C ILE A 219 -10.19 -6.40 -10.01
N ILE A 220 -9.14 -5.75 -10.48
CA ILE A 220 -8.91 -5.51 -11.90
C ILE A 220 -8.06 -6.64 -12.47
N VAL A 221 -8.50 -7.24 -13.55
CA VAL A 221 -7.84 -8.34 -14.27
C VAL A 221 -7.72 -8.00 -15.76
N ASP A 222 -6.80 -8.63 -16.49
CA ASP A 222 -6.74 -8.51 -17.96
C ASP A 222 -7.99 -9.09 -18.64
#